data_AF-A0A947FE05-F1
#
_entry.id   AF-A0A947FE05-F1
#
_cell.length_a   1.000
_cell.length_b   1.000
_cell.length_c   1.000
_cell.angle_alpha   90.00
_cell.angle_beta   90.00
_cell.angle_gamma   90.00
#
_symmetry.space_group_name_H-M   'P 1'
#
loop_
_entity.id
_entity.type
_entity.pdbx_description
1 polymer ?
#
loop_
_entity_poly.entity_id
_entity_poly.type
_entity_poly.pdbx_seq_one_letter_code
_entity_poly.pdbx_strand_id
1 'polypeptide(L)'
;MPIELTIPRLKAEATEFAFKESNHSEPSLFGVTDGKAVGTYLEHKFQTHLYPKFEYVEGSSAKGIDFPGIEVDIKVTSIRQPQSSCPFESARQKIYGLGYNLLVFVYEKSDDEISRTAQLNILHTVYIDHSRTSDFQT
;
A
#
# COMPACT_ATOMS: atom_id res chain seq x y z
N MET A 1 9.07 -5.29 -24.89
CA MET A 1 7.87 -4.47 -24.67
C MET A 1 7.58 -4.52 -23.19
N PRO A 2 7.28 -3.39 -22.53
CA PRO A 2 6.87 -3.41 -21.13
C PRO A 2 5.58 -4.23 -20.98
N ILE A 3 5.44 -4.87 -19.83
CA ILE A 3 4.36 -5.82 -19.56
C ILE A 3 3.23 -5.05 -18.84
N GLU A 4 1.98 -5.21 -19.26
CA GLU A 4 0.86 -4.55 -18.58
C GLU A 4 0.70 -5.03 -17.13
N LEU A 5 0.47 -4.12 -16.19
CA LEU A 5 0.19 -4.47 -14.79
C LEU A 5 -1.24 -5.01 -14.66
N THR A 6 -1.39 -6.25 -14.20
CA THR A 6 -2.69 -6.89 -13.93
C THR A 6 -2.83 -7.24 -12.45
N ILE A 7 -4.05 -7.45 -11.95
CA ILE A 7 -4.29 -7.82 -10.54
C ILE A 7 -3.46 -9.05 -10.10
N PRO A 8 -3.38 -10.16 -10.86
CA PRO A 8 -2.52 -11.29 -10.49
C PRO A 8 -1.04 -10.93 -10.40
N ARG A 9 -0.54 -10.09 -11.32
CA ARG A 9 0.86 -9.62 -11.30
C ARG A 9 1.12 -8.71 -10.11
N LEU A 10 0.20 -7.78 -9.84
CA LEU A 10 0.28 -6.90 -8.67
C LEU A 10 0.35 -7.71 -7.37
N LYS A 11 -0.48 -8.75 -7.22
CA LYS A 11 -0.45 -9.63 -6.03
C LYS A 11 0.90 -10.35 -5.87
N ALA A 12 1.44 -10.88 -6.97
CA ALA A 12 2.73 -11.55 -6.97
C ALA A 12 3.87 -10.57 -6.58
N GLU A 13 3.87 -9.39 -7.18
CA GLU A 13 4.86 -8.35 -6.93
C GLU A 13 4.75 -7.76 -5.52
N ALA A 14 3.54 -7.59 -5.00
CA ALA A 14 3.31 -7.15 -3.63
C ALA A 14 3.88 -8.16 -2.61
N THR A 15 3.74 -9.47 -2.90
CA THR A 15 4.30 -10.54 -2.06
C THR A 15 5.83 -10.53 -2.10
N GLU A 16 6.42 -10.42 -3.29
CA GLU A 16 7.87 -10.32 -3.46
C GLU A 16 8.43 -9.06 -2.78
N PHE A 17 7.77 -7.93 -2.98
CA PHE A 17 8.12 -6.65 -2.37
C PHE A 17 8.06 -6.71 -0.84
N ALA A 18 6.98 -7.26 -0.28
CA ALA A 18 6.84 -7.43 1.17
C ALA A 18 8.00 -8.24 1.76
N PHE A 19 8.39 -9.34 1.11
CA PHE A 19 9.53 -10.13 1.55
C PHE A 19 10.85 -9.34 1.49
N LYS A 20 11.09 -8.59 0.41
CA LYS A 20 12.30 -7.77 0.27
C LYS A 20 12.34 -6.63 1.30
N GLU A 21 11.24 -5.93 1.48
CA GLU A 21 11.15 -4.79 2.41
C GLU A 21 11.31 -5.26 3.86
N SER A 22 10.75 -6.42 4.21
CA SER A 22 10.97 -7.04 5.52
C SER A 22 12.44 -7.36 5.83
N ASN A 23 13.31 -7.44 4.83
CA ASN A 23 14.75 -7.68 4.99
C ASN A 23 15.60 -6.46 4.66
N HIS A 24 14.99 -5.28 4.50
CA HIS A 24 15.67 -4.04 4.17
C HIS A 24 15.81 -3.14 5.39
N SER A 25 17.05 -2.72 5.68
CA SER A 25 17.35 -1.69 6.67
C SER A 25 17.29 -0.32 6.01
N GLU A 26 16.39 0.54 6.48
CA GLU A 26 16.15 1.87 5.93
C GLU A 26 16.59 2.98 6.90
N PRO A 27 17.71 3.67 6.62
CA PRO A 27 18.18 4.78 7.44
C PRO A 27 17.20 5.95 7.50
N SER A 28 16.47 6.25 6.41
CA SER A 28 15.58 7.41 6.35
C SER A 28 14.34 7.29 7.26
N LEU A 29 14.03 6.08 7.73
CA LEU A 29 12.91 5.80 8.62
C LEU A 29 13.31 5.70 10.10
N PHE A 30 14.60 5.77 10.43
CA PHE A 30 15.05 5.70 11.82
C PHE A 30 14.45 6.85 12.65
N GLY A 31 13.82 6.53 13.79
CA GLY A 31 13.16 7.50 14.66
C GLY A 31 11.83 8.06 14.11
N VAL A 32 11.40 7.69 12.91
CA VAL A 32 10.10 8.10 12.35
C VAL A 32 8.97 7.36 13.06
N THR A 33 8.06 8.12 13.66
CA THR A 33 6.87 7.62 14.37
C THR A 33 5.55 7.99 13.68
N ASP A 34 5.58 8.92 12.72
CA ASP A 34 4.40 9.28 11.94
C ASP A 34 4.06 8.16 10.94
N GLY A 35 2.98 7.44 11.21
CA GLY A 35 2.50 6.36 10.36
C GLY A 35 2.15 6.80 8.93
N LYS A 36 1.82 8.09 8.72
CA LYS A 36 1.60 8.64 7.38
C LYS A 36 2.92 8.72 6.61
N ALA A 37 3.98 9.22 7.23
CA ALA A 37 5.30 9.31 6.61
C ALA A 37 5.84 7.92 6.23
N VAL A 38 5.69 6.92 7.11
CA VAL A 38 6.05 5.53 6.80
C VAL A 38 5.21 4.97 5.65
N GLY A 39 3.90 5.26 5.64
CA GLY A 39 3.00 4.84 4.57
C GLY A 39 3.38 5.41 3.21
N THR A 40 3.60 6.73 3.14
CA THR A 40 4.04 7.41 1.90
C THR A 40 5.37 6.86 1.40
N TYR A 41 6.33 6.60 2.30
CA TYR A 41 7.61 5.98 1.91
C TYR A 41 7.38 4.61 1.24
N LEU A 42 6.58 3.74 1.85
CA LEU A 42 6.38 2.37 1.37
C LEU A 42 5.61 2.36 0.04
N GLU A 43 4.61 3.21 -0.10
CA GLU A 43 3.84 3.41 -1.33
C GLU A 43 4.75 3.84 -2.49
N HIS A 44 5.56 4.90 -2.30
CA HIS A 44 6.50 5.38 -3.31
C HIS A 44 7.54 4.32 -3.67
N LYS A 45 8.05 3.59 -2.67
CA LYS A 45 9.05 2.53 -2.89
C LYS A 45 8.45 1.35 -3.65
N PHE A 46 7.19 0.99 -3.38
CA PHE A 46 6.50 -0.05 -4.11
C PHE A 46 6.23 0.34 -5.56
N GLN A 47 5.80 1.58 -5.83
CA GLN A 47 5.68 2.09 -7.21
C GLN A 47 7.03 2.04 -7.93
N THR A 48 8.12 2.46 -7.26
CA THR A 48 9.49 2.38 -7.82
C THR A 48 9.90 0.93 -8.15
N HIS A 49 9.46 -0.04 -7.35
CA HIS A 49 9.71 -1.47 -7.61
C HIS A 49 8.94 -2.00 -8.84
N LEU A 50 7.76 -1.45 -9.14
CA LEU A 50 6.94 -1.84 -10.28
C LEU A 50 7.34 -1.13 -11.59
N TYR A 51 7.73 0.14 -11.51
CA TYR A 51 8.04 1.00 -12.66
C TYR A 51 8.97 0.38 -13.73
N PRO A 52 10.10 -0.29 -13.39
CA PRO A 52 10.97 -0.88 -14.41
C PRO A 52 10.40 -2.16 -15.04
N LYS A 53 9.36 -2.76 -14.46
CA LYS A 53 8.82 -4.08 -14.84
C LYS A 53 7.53 -3.97 -15.66
N PHE A 54 6.69 -2.97 -15.34
CA PHE A 54 5.33 -2.89 -15.88
C PHE A 54 5.00 -1.53 -16.47
N GLU A 55 4.11 -1.55 -17.45
CA GLU A 55 3.41 -0.36 -17.94
C GLU A 55 2.08 -0.24 -17.19
N TYR A 56 1.86 0.91 -16.55
CA TYR A 56 0.62 1.28 -15.89
C TYR A 56 0.52 2.79 -15.75
N VAL A 57 -0.69 3.29 -15.53
CA VAL A 57 -0.92 4.70 -15.22
C VAL A 57 -0.80 4.87 -13.70
N GLU A 58 0.14 5.69 -13.26
CA GLU A 58 0.21 6.12 -11.86
C GLU A 58 -1.00 6.98 -11.53
N GLY A 59 -1.64 6.66 -10.40
CA GLY A 59 -2.66 7.46 -9.79
C GLY A 59 -2.15 8.83 -9.36
N SER A 60 -3.07 9.76 -9.13
CA SER A 60 -2.75 11.01 -8.45
C SER A 60 -3.50 11.08 -7.13
N SER A 61 -2.89 11.67 -6.10
CA SER A 61 -3.53 11.92 -4.81
C SER A 61 -4.82 12.76 -4.93
N ALA A 62 -5.05 13.40 -6.08
CA ALA A 62 -6.27 14.17 -6.38
C ALA A 62 -7.43 13.32 -6.92
N LYS A 63 -7.19 12.07 -7.37
CA LYS A 63 -8.21 11.10 -7.83
C LYS A 63 -8.47 9.96 -6.85
N GLY A 64 -7.63 9.82 -5.82
CA GLY A 64 -7.88 8.92 -4.69
C GLY A 64 -7.59 7.42 -4.91
N ILE A 65 -6.97 7.03 -6.03
CA ILE A 65 -6.63 5.62 -6.35
C ILE A 65 -5.23 5.54 -6.96
N ASP A 66 -4.36 4.69 -6.40
CA ASP A 66 -2.95 4.52 -6.83
C ASP A 66 -2.78 3.86 -8.21
N PHE A 67 -3.61 2.88 -8.55
CA PHE A 67 -3.57 2.18 -9.85
C PHE A 67 -4.94 2.25 -10.55
N PRO A 68 -5.28 3.37 -11.21
CA PRO A 68 -6.58 3.55 -11.85
C PRO A 68 -6.91 2.49 -12.90
N GLY A 69 -5.91 1.98 -13.64
CA GLY A 69 -6.14 1.00 -14.71
C GLY A 69 -6.64 -0.37 -14.24
N ILE A 70 -6.44 -0.70 -12.96
CA ILE A 70 -6.91 -1.94 -12.33
C ILE A 70 -7.76 -1.66 -11.09
N GLU A 71 -8.14 -0.39 -10.87
CA GLU A 71 -8.95 0.08 -9.75
C GLU A 71 -8.42 -0.40 -8.39
N VAL A 72 -7.11 -0.27 -8.14
CA VAL A 72 -6.49 -0.64 -6.87
C VAL A 72 -5.91 0.58 -6.17
N ASP A 73 -6.28 0.76 -4.90
CA ASP A 73 -5.71 1.74 -3.98
C ASP A 73 -4.86 1.02 -2.92
N ILE A 74 -3.71 1.61 -2.57
CA ILE A 74 -2.80 1.08 -1.56
C ILE A 74 -3.18 1.66 -0.20
N LYS A 75 -3.14 0.80 0.81
CA LYS A 75 -3.21 1.23 2.21
C LYS A 75 -2.07 0.61 2.98
N VAL A 76 -1.28 1.46 3.63
CA VAL A 76 -0.17 1.04 4.48
C VAL A 76 -0.51 1.41 5.91
N THR A 77 -0.44 0.44 6.83
CA THR A 77 -0.85 0.65 8.22
C THR A 77 0.03 -0.12 9.20
N SER A 78 0.26 0.46 10.37
CA SER A 78 1.00 -0.22 11.44
C SER A 78 0.08 -1.19 12.19
N ILE A 79 0.62 -2.36 12.55
CA ILE A 79 -0.07 -3.30 13.45
C ILE A 79 -0.25 -2.74 14.87
N ARG A 80 0.67 -1.87 15.33
CA ARG A 80 0.66 -1.31 16.69
C ARG A 80 -0.30 -0.14 16.83
N GLN A 81 -0.34 0.70 15.79
CA GLN A 81 -1.21 1.87 15.74
C GLN A 81 -1.76 2.01 14.32
N PRO A 82 -2.94 1.43 14.06
CA PRO A 82 -3.56 1.53 12.74
C PRO A 82 -3.73 2.99 12.33
N GLN A 83 -3.36 3.29 11.09
CA GLN A 83 -3.46 4.64 10.55
C GLN A 83 -4.95 5.01 10.38
N SER A 84 -5.34 6.20 10.83
CA SER A 84 -6.75 6.64 10.92
C SER A 84 -7.31 7.37 9.70
N SER A 85 -6.64 7.32 8.55
CA SER A 85 -7.17 7.93 7.32
C SER A 85 -8.42 7.17 6.87
N CYS A 86 -9.53 7.90 6.82
CA CYS A 86 -10.80 7.41 6.31
C CYS A 86 -10.66 7.25 4.78
N PRO A 87 -10.82 6.05 4.21
CA PRO A 87 -10.71 5.86 2.77
C PRO A 87 -11.91 6.46 2.01
N PHE A 88 -12.94 6.91 2.74
CA PHE A 88 -14.14 7.51 2.15
C PHE A 88 -13.93 9.01 1.90
N GLU A 89 -13.95 9.39 0.63
CA GLU A 89 -13.99 10.78 0.16
C GLU A 89 -15.38 11.42 0.36
N SER A 90 -16.43 10.61 0.48
CA SER A 90 -17.80 11.10 0.69
C SER A 90 -18.62 10.27 1.67
N ALA A 91 -19.66 10.88 2.24
CA ALA A 91 -20.65 10.19 3.06
C ALA A 91 -21.36 9.07 2.29
N ARG A 92 -21.45 9.15 0.96
CA ARG A 92 -22.01 8.07 0.12
C ARG A 92 -21.12 6.85 0.14
N GLN A 93 -19.80 7.00 0.04
CA GLN A 93 -18.92 5.83 0.11
C GLN A 93 -18.93 5.19 1.51
N LYS A 94 -19.15 5.98 2.58
CA LYS A 94 -19.38 5.41 3.92
C LYS A 94 -20.62 4.52 4.01
N ILE A 95 -21.61 4.76 3.15
CA ILE A 95 -22.90 4.05 3.14
C ILE A 95 -22.90 2.92 2.10
N TYR A 96 -22.21 3.08 0.98
CA TYR A 96 -22.31 2.18 -0.17
C TYR A 96 -21.03 1.43 -0.48
N GLY A 97 -19.89 1.84 0.07
CA GLY A 97 -18.59 1.25 -0.27
C GLY A 97 -17.62 2.18 -0.97
N LEU A 98 -16.39 1.69 -1.09
CA LEU A 98 -15.32 2.36 -1.84
C LEU A 98 -15.53 2.29 -3.35
N GLY A 99 -16.03 1.14 -3.85
CA GLY A 99 -16.19 0.92 -5.30
C GLY A 99 -14.88 0.60 -6.04
N TYR A 100 -13.80 0.36 -5.32
CA TYR A 100 -12.49 -0.05 -5.85
C TYR A 100 -11.81 -1.09 -4.95
N ASN A 101 -10.79 -1.75 -5.47
CA ASN A 101 -10.01 -2.77 -4.78
C ASN A 101 -8.99 -2.13 -3.82
N LEU A 102 -8.66 -2.82 -2.73
CA LEU A 102 -7.60 -2.39 -1.81
C LEU A 102 -6.43 -3.39 -1.83
N LEU A 103 -5.21 -2.86 -1.84
CA LEU A 103 -4.01 -3.60 -1.48
C LEU A 103 -3.46 -3.06 -0.15
N VAL A 104 -3.59 -3.85 0.91
CA VAL A 104 -3.24 -3.45 2.26
C VAL A 104 -1.91 -4.08 2.69
N PHE A 105 -0.94 -3.25 3.04
CA PHE A 105 0.30 -3.65 3.71
C PHE A 105 0.20 -3.34 5.20
N VAL A 106 0.31 -4.38 6.03
CA VAL A 106 0.37 -4.25 7.49
C VAL A 106 1.80 -4.49 7.94
N TYR A 107 2.40 -3.48 8.57
CA TYR A 107 3.80 -3.54 9.01
C TYR A 107 3.94 -3.44 10.52
N GLU A 108 5.01 -4.03 11.03
CA GLU A 108 5.61 -3.69 12.30
C GLU A 108 6.96 -2.99 12.05
N LYS A 109 7.17 -1.84 12.69
CA LYS A 109 8.42 -1.09 12.58
C LYS A 109 9.27 -1.29 13.83
N SER A 110 10.55 -1.52 13.63
CA SER A 110 11.57 -1.55 14.69
C SER A 110 12.78 -0.71 14.28
N ASP A 111 13.36 -0.03 15.25
CA ASP A 111 14.58 0.78 15.04
C ASP A 111 15.78 0.07 15.66
N ASP A 112 16.90 0.07 14.93
CA ASP A 112 18.20 -0.37 15.41
C ASP A 112 19.07 0.85 15.70
N GLU A 113 19.32 1.07 16.99
CA GLU A 113 20.12 2.18 17.52
C GLU A 113 21.59 2.11 17.10
N ILE A 114 22.14 0.91 16.83
CA ILE A 114 23.56 0.74 16.50
C ILE A 114 23.80 1.14 15.04
N SER A 115 23.01 0.62 14.12
CA SER A 115 23.12 0.94 12.70
C SER A 115 22.41 2.25 12.32
N ARG A 116 21.60 2.81 13.23
CA ARG A 116 20.73 3.97 13.00
C ARG A 116 19.82 3.76 11.78
N THR A 117 19.20 2.59 11.73
CA THR A 117 18.25 2.22 10.66
C THR A 117 16.93 1.74 11.24
N ALA A 118 15.87 1.81 10.45
CA ALA A 118 14.61 1.16 10.77
C ALA A 118 14.37 -0.01 9.83
N GLN A 119 13.63 -1.01 10.32
CA GLN A 119 13.16 -2.15 9.54
C GLN A 119 11.64 -2.19 9.58
N LEU A 120 11.01 -2.40 8.43
CA LEU A 120 9.58 -2.60 8.30
C LEU A 120 9.29 -4.08 8.07
N ASN A 121 8.97 -4.81 9.14
CA ASN A 121 8.51 -6.19 9.02
C ASN A 121 7.07 -6.21 8.50
N ILE A 122 6.90 -6.51 7.22
CA ILE A 122 5.59 -6.63 6.57
C ILE A 122 4.95 -7.96 7.00
N LEU A 123 3.99 -7.88 7.92
CA LEU A 123 3.29 -9.03 8.49
C LEU A 123 2.20 -9.55 7.58
N HIS A 124 1.48 -8.64 6.91
CA HIS A 124 0.37 -9.00 6.03
C HIS A 124 0.39 -8.18 4.75
N THR A 125 0.12 -8.86 3.64
CA THR A 125 -0.15 -8.26 2.33
C THR A 125 -1.50 -8.79 1.87
N VAL A 126 -2.54 -7.96 1.97
CA VAL A 126 -3.94 -8.39 1.79
C VAL A 126 -4.54 -7.66 0.60
N TYR A 127 -5.02 -8.41 -0.38
CA TYR A 127 -5.85 -7.88 -1.44
C TYR A 127 -7.33 -8.03 -1.07
N ILE A 128 -8.08 -6.94 -1.17
CA ILE A 128 -9.52 -6.90 -0.94
C ILE A 128 -10.19 -6.48 -2.24
N ASP A 129 -11.03 -7.38 -2.77
CA ASP A 129 -11.80 -7.11 -3.96
C ASP A 129 -12.86 -6.02 -3.71
N HIS A 130 -13.17 -5.20 -4.71
CA HIS A 130 -14.16 -4.13 -4.64
C HIS A 130 -15.55 -4.61 -4.15
N SER A 131 -15.92 -5.86 -4.44
CA SER A 131 -17.14 -6.51 -3.95
C SER A 131 -17.18 -6.69 -2.43
N ARG A 132 -16.01 -6.62 -1.76
CA ARG A 132 -15.83 -6.73 -0.30
C ARG A 132 -15.50 -5.39 0.35
N THR A 133 -15.27 -4.34 -0.44
CA THR A 133 -15.12 -2.95 0.02
C THR A 133 -16.40 -2.15 -0.16
N SER A 134 -17.46 -2.80 -0.65
CA SER A 134 -18.75 -2.18 -0.93
C SER A 134 -19.91 -2.92 -0.29
N ASP A 135 -20.95 -2.18 0.08
CA ASP A 135 -22.21 -2.79 0.49
C ASP A 135 -22.90 -3.34 -0.76
N PHE A 136 -23.41 -4.57 -0.66
CA PHE A 136 -24.09 -5.25 -1.76
C PHE A 136 -25.35 -4.46 -2.14
N GLN A 137 -25.29 -3.69 -3.23
CA GLN A 137 -26.45 -3.03 -3.82
C GLN A 137 -26.97 -3.88 -4.98
N THR A 138 -28.19 -4.43 -4.83
CA THR A 138 -28.97 -5.09 -5.89
C THR A 138 -29.75 -4.10 -6.73
#